data_AF-A0A7X9FNQ3-F1
#
_entry.id   AF-A0A7X9FNQ3-F1
#
_cell.length_a   1.000
_cell.length_b   1.000
_cell.length_c   1.000
_cell.angle_alpha   90.00
_cell.angle_beta   90.00
_cell.angle_gamma   90.00
#
_symmetry.space_group_name_H-M   'P 1'
#
loop_
_entity.id
_entity.type
_entity.pdbx_description
1 polymer ?
#
loop_
_entity_poly.entity_id
_entity_poly.type
_entity_poly.pdbx_seq_one_letter_code
_entity_poly.pdbx_strand_id
1 'polypeptide(L)'
;MKKLSLLLAVLALFTFCSPFSAPAQNGPGIKESINTFMTYFNETVVQSIRIQEILKDETLSDADSLFFFDLVTRLEKTLGLVLNLRDLYFLYGKTTYCFTKDERKYILDRIENISGAFKQIVENKYIVSRQELEGHKNDRLTENLGLFNDRVNRLRAFLEISQEIFR
;
A
#
# COMPACT_ATOMS: atom_id res chain seq x y z
N MET A 1 -18.64 -11.14 -11.61
CA MET A 1 -17.28 -10.54 -11.68
C MET A 1 -16.39 -11.01 -10.52
N LYS A 2 -16.24 -12.34 -10.30
CA LYS A 2 -15.53 -12.90 -9.11
C LYS A 2 -14.27 -13.71 -9.45
N LYS A 3 -13.84 -13.73 -10.72
CA LYS A 3 -12.72 -14.58 -11.19
C LYS A 3 -11.51 -13.79 -11.70
N LEU A 4 -11.60 -12.46 -11.78
CA LEU A 4 -10.52 -11.64 -12.36
C LEU A 4 -9.39 -11.35 -11.34
N SER A 5 -9.72 -11.23 -10.06
CA SER A 5 -8.78 -10.91 -8.99
C SER A 5 -7.85 -12.07 -8.60
N LEU A 6 -8.25 -13.32 -8.83
CA LEU A 6 -7.41 -14.49 -8.52
C LEU A 6 -6.33 -14.73 -9.58
N LEU A 7 -6.55 -14.30 -10.83
CA LEU A 7 -5.62 -14.56 -11.94
C LEU A 7 -4.39 -13.63 -11.89
N LEU A 8 -4.54 -12.43 -11.33
CA LEU A 8 -3.44 -11.46 -11.14
C LEU A 8 -2.47 -11.88 -10.03
N ALA A 9 -2.93 -12.63 -9.02
CA ALA A 9 -2.08 -13.11 -7.92
C ALA A 9 -1.14 -14.26 -8.35
N VAL A 10 -1.55 -15.07 -9.34
CA VAL A 10 -0.74 -16.20 -9.82
C VAL A 10 0.34 -15.76 -10.81
N LEU A 11 0.13 -14.66 -11.54
CA LEU A 11 1.11 -14.17 -12.53
C LEU A 11 2.34 -13.47 -11.90
N ALA A 12 2.25 -13.01 -10.65
CA ALA A 12 3.33 -12.33 -9.95
C ALA A 12 4.40 -13.27 -9.36
N LEU A 13 4.12 -14.58 -9.27
CA LEU A 13 4.97 -15.56 -8.60
C LEU A 13 6.09 -16.15 -9.48
N PHE A 14 6.11 -15.89 -10.80
CA PHE A 14 6.98 -16.63 -11.72
C PHE A 14 8.09 -15.82 -12.40
N THR A 15 8.35 -14.57 -12.03
CA THR A 15 9.44 -13.83 -12.67
C THR A 15 10.42 -13.22 -11.68
N PHE A 16 11.69 -13.64 -11.86
CA PHE A 16 12.94 -13.03 -11.39
C PHE A 16 13.59 -13.61 -10.12
N CYS A 17 14.14 -14.81 -10.28
CA CYS A 17 15.44 -15.15 -9.68
C CYS A 17 16.57 -14.53 -10.52
N SER A 18 17.42 -13.70 -9.91
CA SER A 18 18.90 -13.78 -9.96
C SER A 18 19.57 -12.53 -9.33
N PRO A 19 20.78 -12.65 -8.77
CA PRO A 19 21.38 -11.67 -7.89
C PRO A 19 22.29 -10.68 -8.65
N PHE A 20 22.28 -9.41 -8.26
CA PHE A 20 23.39 -8.50 -8.55
C PHE A 20 23.52 -7.48 -7.42
N SER A 21 24.70 -7.42 -6.83
CA SER A 21 25.08 -6.49 -5.77
C SER A 21 25.77 -5.27 -6.36
N ALA A 22 25.43 -4.08 -5.87
CA ALA A 22 26.26 -2.88 -5.92
C ALA A 22 26.03 -2.03 -4.64
N PRO A 23 27.02 -1.28 -4.15
CA PRO A 23 27.11 -0.88 -2.75
C PRO A 23 26.38 0.43 -2.39
N ALA A 24 25.98 0.47 -1.12
CA ALA A 24 25.58 1.56 -0.23
C ALA A 24 25.41 2.99 -0.81
N GLN A 25 24.15 3.35 -1.06
CA GLN A 25 23.62 4.68 -0.74
C GLN A 25 22.62 4.48 0.41
N ASN A 26 22.59 5.40 1.38
CA ASN A 26 21.80 5.30 2.60
C ASN A 26 20.28 5.44 2.35
N GLY A 27 19.69 4.51 1.59
CA GLY A 27 18.27 4.40 1.30
C GLY A 27 17.94 3.00 0.76
N PRO A 28 16.65 2.59 0.76
CA PRO A 28 16.22 1.29 0.30
C PRO A 28 16.63 1.04 -1.16
N GLY A 29 17.46 0.02 -1.36
CA GLY A 29 17.75 -0.50 -2.70
C GLY A 29 16.51 -1.14 -3.34
N ILE A 30 16.60 -1.52 -4.63
CA ILE A 30 15.47 -2.19 -5.31
C ILE A 30 14.97 -3.40 -4.52
N LYS A 31 15.90 -4.22 -4.00
CA LYS A 31 15.57 -5.44 -3.26
C LYS A 31 14.76 -5.11 -2.00
N GLU A 32 15.16 -4.07 -1.27
CA GLU A 32 14.44 -3.61 -0.09
C GLU A 32 13.06 -3.05 -0.46
N SER A 33 12.98 -2.30 -1.55
CA SER A 33 11.73 -1.76 -2.07
C SER A 33 10.74 -2.84 -2.48
N ILE A 34 11.23 -3.90 -3.14
CA ILE A 34 10.43 -5.08 -3.49
C ILE A 34 9.97 -5.79 -2.23
N ASN A 35 10.86 -5.98 -1.24
CA ASN A 35 10.48 -6.60 0.04
C ASN A 35 9.40 -5.80 0.75
N THR A 36 9.53 -4.47 0.81
CA THR A 36 8.51 -3.57 1.37
C THR A 36 7.17 -3.72 0.65
N PHE A 37 7.17 -3.72 -0.68
CA PHE A 37 5.96 -3.97 -1.46
C PHE A 37 5.35 -5.35 -1.13
N MET A 38 6.15 -6.41 -1.11
CA MET A 38 5.66 -7.77 -0.85
C MET A 38 5.10 -7.92 0.56
N THR A 39 5.74 -7.33 1.58
CA THR A 39 5.23 -7.28 2.94
C THR A 39 3.87 -6.57 2.97
N TYR A 40 3.79 -5.38 2.39
CA TYR A 40 2.55 -4.61 2.34
C TYR A 40 1.44 -5.35 1.58
N PHE A 41 1.76 -5.94 0.42
CA PHE A 41 0.83 -6.72 -0.39
C PHE A 41 0.28 -7.90 0.40
N ASN A 42 1.16 -8.70 1.03
CA ASN A 42 0.77 -9.86 1.81
C ASN A 42 -0.14 -9.47 2.98
N GLU A 43 0.24 -8.45 3.75
CA GLU A 43 -0.57 -7.96 4.87
C GLU A 43 -1.94 -7.43 4.41
N THR A 44 -1.97 -6.75 3.26
CA THR A 44 -3.21 -6.24 2.65
C THR A 44 -4.11 -7.37 2.21
N VAL A 45 -3.57 -8.40 1.56
CA VAL A 45 -4.34 -9.58 1.14
C VAL A 45 -4.90 -10.32 2.35
N VAL A 46 -4.07 -10.55 3.38
CA VAL A 46 -4.52 -11.20 4.63
C VAL A 46 -5.64 -10.39 5.29
N GLN A 47 -5.50 -9.07 5.39
CA GLN A 47 -6.54 -8.23 5.97
C GLN A 47 -7.82 -8.28 5.14
N SER A 48 -7.72 -8.15 3.81
CA SER A 48 -8.90 -8.20 2.92
C SER A 48 -9.64 -9.52 3.02
N ILE A 49 -8.92 -10.66 3.15
CA ILE A 49 -9.56 -11.98 3.37
C ILE A 49 -10.30 -11.99 4.71
N ARG A 50 -9.67 -11.53 5.80
CA ARG A 50 -10.31 -11.44 7.12
C ARG A 50 -11.56 -10.56 7.09
N ILE A 51 -11.50 -9.40 6.41
CA ILE A 51 -12.65 -8.51 6.25
C ILE A 51 -13.76 -9.22 5.45
N GLN A 52 -13.43 -9.96 4.40
CA GLN A 52 -14.42 -10.74 3.64
C GLN A 52 -15.06 -11.86 4.47
N GLU A 53 -14.36 -12.42 5.46
CA GLU A 53 -14.93 -13.37 6.40
C GLU A 53 -15.89 -12.68 7.38
N ILE A 54 -15.51 -11.50 7.89
CA ILE A 54 -16.39 -10.68 8.75
C ILE A 54 -17.67 -10.27 8.01
N LEU A 55 -17.58 -9.88 6.73
CA LEU A 55 -18.72 -9.49 5.92
C LEU A 55 -19.71 -10.64 5.62
N LYS A 56 -19.36 -11.90 5.93
CA LYS A 56 -20.28 -13.03 5.85
C LYS A 56 -21.06 -13.28 7.14
N ASP A 57 -20.70 -12.58 8.22
CA ASP A 57 -21.37 -12.69 9.52
C ASP A 57 -22.75 -12.02 9.42
N GLU A 58 -23.82 -12.82 9.54
CA GLU A 58 -25.20 -12.33 9.43
C GLU A 58 -25.60 -11.43 10.61
N THR A 59 -24.78 -11.37 11.67
CA THR A 59 -25.01 -10.52 12.84
C THR A 59 -24.42 -9.11 12.69
N LEU A 60 -23.74 -8.85 11.57
CA LEU A 60 -23.08 -7.57 11.31
C LEU A 60 -24.13 -6.48 11.04
N SER A 61 -23.97 -5.31 11.70
CA SER A 61 -24.84 -4.17 11.42
C SER A 61 -24.58 -3.59 10.03
N ASP A 62 -25.56 -2.88 9.47
CA ASP A 62 -25.39 -2.18 8.19
C ASP A 62 -24.25 -1.14 8.24
N ALA A 63 -24.11 -0.45 9.37
CA ALA A 63 -23.04 0.52 9.58
C ALA A 63 -21.65 -0.13 9.58
N ASP A 64 -21.49 -1.26 10.27
CA ASP A 64 -20.24 -2.01 10.29
C ASP A 64 -19.90 -2.58 8.91
N SER A 65 -20.92 -3.07 8.19
CA SER A 65 -20.78 -3.56 6.82
C SER A 65 -20.24 -2.47 5.89
N LEU A 66 -20.85 -1.28 5.92
CA LEU A 66 -20.41 -0.12 5.13
C LEU A 66 -19.00 0.32 5.49
N PHE A 67 -18.65 0.30 6.78
CA PHE A 67 -17.29 0.60 7.22
C PHE A 67 -16.27 -0.38 6.63
N PHE A 68 -16.53 -1.69 6.69
CA PHE A 68 -15.62 -2.69 6.14
C PHE A 68 -15.49 -2.60 4.62
N PHE A 69 -16.57 -2.24 3.90
CA PHE A 69 -16.50 -1.95 2.46
C PHE A 69 -15.63 -0.71 2.15
N ASP A 70 -15.76 0.38 2.91
CA ASP A 70 -14.89 1.55 2.76
C ASP A 70 -13.43 1.19 3.03
N LEU A 71 -13.17 0.41 4.09
CA LEU A 71 -11.82 -0.02 4.45
C LEU A 71 -11.17 -0.87 3.34
N VAL A 72 -11.88 -1.81 2.75
CA VAL A 72 -11.39 -2.60 1.59
C VAL A 72 -11.08 -1.70 0.40
N THR A 73 -11.98 -0.76 0.10
CA THR A 73 -11.77 0.20 -0.99
C THR A 73 -10.50 1.03 -0.79
N ARG A 74 -10.23 1.44 0.46
CA ARG A 74 -9.01 2.17 0.80
C ARG A 74 -7.76 1.30 0.68
N LEU A 75 -7.81 0.05 1.14
CA LEU A 75 -6.73 -0.93 0.98
C LEU A 75 -6.35 -1.16 -0.49
N GLU A 76 -7.34 -1.28 -1.37
CA GLU A 76 -7.12 -1.44 -2.80
C GLU A 76 -6.46 -0.20 -3.41
N LYS A 77 -6.93 1.00 -3.07
CA LYS A 77 -6.33 2.26 -3.53
C LYS A 77 -4.89 2.41 -3.08
N THR A 78 -4.61 2.13 -1.80
CA THR A 78 -3.25 2.20 -1.26
C THR A 78 -2.34 1.18 -1.94
N LEU A 79 -2.82 -0.04 -2.23
CA LEU A 79 -2.03 -1.03 -2.97
C LEU A 79 -1.67 -0.56 -4.40
N GLY A 80 -2.62 0.07 -5.10
CA GLY A 80 -2.34 0.68 -6.41
C GLY A 80 -1.25 1.75 -6.35
N LEU A 81 -1.20 2.54 -5.28
CA LEU A 81 -0.14 3.53 -5.06
C LEU A 81 1.23 2.88 -4.79
N VAL A 82 1.28 1.80 -3.98
CA VAL A 82 2.54 1.08 -3.72
C VAL A 82 3.07 0.41 -4.99
N LEU A 83 2.19 -0.13 -5.84
CA LEU A 83 2.58 -0.67 -7.15
C LEU A 83 3.25 0.39 -8.03
N ASN A 84 2.67 1.60 -8.08
CA ASN A 84 3.27 2.72 -8.81
C ASN A 84 4.67 3.06 -8.28
N LEU A 85 4.86 3.07 -6.95
CA LEU A 85 6.17 3.32 -6.33
C LEU A 85 7.17 2.22 -6.66
N ARG A 86 6.75 0.95 -6.59
CA ARG A 86 7.59 -0.20 -6.94
C ARG A 86 8.08 -0.12 -8.40
N ASP A 87 7.25 0.36 -9.31
CA ASP A 87 7.65 0.52 -10.71
C ASP A 87 8.73 1.60 -10.89
N LEU A 88 8.70 2.68 -10.10
CA LEU A 88 9.78 3.68 -10.09
C LEU A 88 11.13 3.06 -9.67
N TYR A 89 11.12 2.23 -8.62
CA TYR A 89 12.32 1.52 -8.18
C TYR A 89 12.81 0.47 -9.18
N PHE A 90 11.90 -0.19 -9.88
CA PHE A 90 12.26 -1.12 -10.94
C PHE A 90 12.97 -0.40 -12.10
N LEU A 91 12.44 0.77 -12.52
CA LEU A 91 13.09 1.62 -13.52
C LEU A 91 14.48 2.09 -13.06
N TYR A 92 14.61 2.48 -11.79
CA TYR A 92 15.86 2.95 -11.21
C TYR A 92 17.00 1.95 -11.36
N GLY A 93 16.82 0.74 -10.83
CA GLY A 93 17.96 -0.17 -10.72
C GLY A 93 18.10 -1.22 -11.82
N LYS A 94 17.19 -1.29 -12.80
CA LYS A 94 17.49 -1.98 -14.07
C LYS A 94 18.50 -1.21 -14.93
N THR A 95 18.71 0.05 -14.65
CA THR A 95 19.31 0.94 -15.62
C THR A 95 20.63 1.58 -15.15
N THR A 96 20.96 1.57 -13.85
CA THR A 96 22.15 2.28 -13.33
C THR A 96 22.19 3.73 -13.85
N TYR A 97 21.02 4.39 -13.92
CA TYR A 97 20.90 5.68 -14.60
C TYR A 97 21.46 6.82 -13.75
N CYS A 98 22.30 7.63 -14.39
CA CYS A 98 22.32 9.06 -14.12
C CYS A 98 21.07 9.64 -14.80
N PHE A 99 19.95 9.75 -14.07
CA PHE A 99 18.75 10.42 -14.62
C PHE A 99 19.10 11.81 -15.12
N THR A 100 18.59 12.16 -16.30
CA THR A 100 18.57 13.56 -16.74
C THR A 100 17.76 14.40 -15.76
N LYS A 101 17.95 15.72 -15.79
CA LYS A 101 17.22 16.65 -14.92
C LYS A 101 15.70 16.50 -15.07
N ASP A 102 15.22 16.29 -16.30
CA ASP A 102 13.79 16.20 -16.59
C ASP A 102 13.21 14.86 -16.14
N GLU A 103 13.93 13.74 -16.31
CA GLU A 103 13.52 12.44 -15.78
C GLU A 103 13.48 12.43 -14.26
N ARG A 104 14.48 13.03 -13.60
CA ARG A 104 14.51 13.18 -12.15
C ARG A 104 13.32 13.98 -11.65
N LYS A 105 13.04 15.12 -12.30
CA LYS A 105 11.86 15.94 -11.98
C LYS A 105 10.57 15.14 -12.13
N TYR A 106 10.41 14.40 -13.24
CA TYR A 106 9.24 13.56 -13.45
C TYR A 106 9.05 12.49 -12.36
N ILE A 107 10.14 11.86 -11.90
CA ILE A 107 10.08 10.87 -10.82
C ILE A 107 9.67 11.53 -9.50
N LEU A 108 10.29 12.66 -9.15
CA LEU A 108 9.95 13.40 -7.93
C LEU A 108 8.49 13.87 -7.94
N ASP A 109 8.02 14.42 -9.06
CA ASP A 109 6.62 14.82 -9.24
C ASP A 109 5.66 13.61 -9.04
N ARG A 110 6.03 12.42 -9.51
CA ARG A 110 5.25 11.20 -9.26
C ARG A 110 5.25 10.78 -7.79
N ILE A 111 6.39 10.86 -7.10
CA ILE A 111 6.47 10.53 -5.68
C ILE A 111 5.63 11.52 -4.85
N GLU A 112 5.68 12.80 -5.17
CA GLU A 112 4.84 13.83 -4.53
C GLU A 112 3.35 13.56 -4.75
N ASN A 113 2.95 13.22 -5.98
CA ASN A 113 1.56 12.83 -6.28
C ASN A 113 1.10 11.60 -5.49
N ILE A 114 1.96 10.58 -5.37
CA ILE A 114 1.70 9.40 -4.56
C ILE A 114 1.54 9.79 -3.08
N SER A 115 2.43 10.62 -2.55
CA SER A 115 2.37 11.12 -1.17
C SER A 115 1.08 11.91 -0.90
N GLY A 116 0.69 12.80 -1.82
CA GLY A 116 -0.56 13.54 -1.77
C GLY A 116 -1.79 12.63 -1.75
N ALA A 117 -1.80 11.57 -2.58
CA ALA A 117 -2.89 10.60 -2.60
C ALA A 117 -2.99 9.80 -1.29
N PHE A 118 -1.86 9.37 -0.71
CA PHE A 118 -1.87 8.73 0.62
C PHE A 118 -2.40 9.65 1.71
N LYS A 119 -1.99 10.93 1.69
CA LYS A 119 -2.50 11.93 2.63
C LYS A 119 -4.02 12.05 2.56
N GLN A 120 -4.58 12.15 1.35
CA GLN A 120 -6.03 12.19 1.15
C GLN A 120 -6.72 10.92 1.67
N ILE A 121 -6.15 9.74 1.46
CA ILE A 121 -6.72 8.47 1.96
C ILE A 121 -6.80 8.45 3.50
N VAL A 122 -5.84 9.07 4.19
CA VAL A 122 -5.83 9.16 5.67
C VAL A 122 -6.75 10.26 6.18
N GLU A 123 -6.73 11.43 5.54
CA GLU A 123 -7.50 12.60 5.98
C GLU A 123 -8.99 12.49 5.65
N ASN A 124 -9.35 11.76 4.60
CA ASN A 124 -10.74 11.49 4.28
C ASN A 124 -11.38 10.72 5.43
N LYS A 125 -12.39 11.32 6.06
CA LYS A 125 -13.17 10.65 7.11
C LYS A 125 -13.73 9.34 6.57
N TYR A 126 -13.68 8.31 7.40
CA TYR A 126 -14.42 7.06 7.14
C TYR A 126 -15.92 7.36 7.12
N ILE A 127 -16.68 6.52 6.41
CA ILE A 127 -18.16 6.60 6.38
C ILE A 127 -18.73 6.58 7.81
N VAL A 128 -18.12 5.77 8.69
CA VAL A 128 -18.36 5.78 10.13
C VAL A 128 -17.15 6.42 10.80
N SER A 129 -17.36 7.48 11.57
CA SER A 129 -16.26 8.24 12.17
C SER A 129 -15.58 7.45 13.30
N ARG A 130 -14.32 7.79 13.58
CA ARG A 130 -13.55 7.18 14.69
C ARG A 130 -14.22 7.38 16.05
N GLN A 131 -14.90 8.51 16.26
CA GLN A 131 -15.62 8.80 17.50
C GLN A 131 -16.87 7.94 17.65
N GLU A 132 -17.55 7.64 16.54
CA GLU A 132 -18.66 6.68 16.53
C GLU A 132 -18.14 5.26 16.80
N LEU A 133 -16.98 4.89 16.24
CA LEU A 133 -16.31 3.62 16.49
C LEU A 133 -15.82 3.44 17.93
N GLU A 134 -15.33 4.49 18.59
CA GLU A 134 -14.89 4.44 20.00
C GLU A 134 -16.07 4.21 20.97
N GLY A 135 -17.30 4.54 20.56
CA GLY A 135 -18.53 4.17 21.26
C GLY A 135 -18.93 2.70 21.09
N HIS A 136 -18.38 2.01 20.09
CA HIS A 136 -18.62 0.59 19.83
C HIS A 136 -17.53 -0.26 20.50
N LYS A 137 -17.92 -1.21 21.36
CA LYS A 137 -17.04 -2.28 21.89
C LYS A 137 -16.62 -3.32 20.82
N ASN A 138 -16.71 -2.98 19.54
CA ASN A 138 -16.43 -3.94 18.48
C ASN A 138 -14.92 -3.93 18.19
N ASP A 139 -14.20 -4.75 18.96
CA ASP A 139 -12.73 -4.90 18.89
C ASP A 139 -12.24 -5.12 17.45
N ARG A 140 -13.05 -5.78 16.60
CA ARG A 140 -12.71 -6.09 15.21
C ARG A 140 -12.58 -4.84 14.32
N LEU A 141 -13.42 -3.82 14.52
CA LEU A 141 -13.37 -2.59 13.72
C LEU A 141 -12.11 -1.78 14.06
N THR A 142 -11.89 -1.57 15.35
CA THR A 142 -10.73 -0.83 15.88
C THR A 142 -9.42 -1.52 15.51
N GLU A 143 -9.36 -2.86 15.60
CA GLU A 143 -8.19 -3.63 15.16
C GLU A 143 -7.89 -3.43 13.68
N ASN A 144 -8.90 -3.60 12.80
CA ASN A 144 -8.69 -3.48 11.36
C ASN A 144 -8.32 -2.06 10.93
N LEU A 145 -8.91 -1.05 11.56
CA LEU A 145 -8.53 0.34 11.36
C LEU A 145 -7.09 0.61 11.83
N GLY A 146 -6.73 0.09 13.00
CA GLY A 146 -5.38 0.21 13.56
C GLY A 146 -4.32 -0.41 12.64
N LEU A 147 -4.57 -1.62 12.16
CA LEU A 147 -3.69 -2.31 11.20
C LEU A 147 -3.53 -1.53 9.90
N PHE A 148 -4.61 -0.93 9.38
CA PHE A 148 -4.55 -0.10 8.20
C PHE A 148 -3.69 1.15 8.43
N ASN A 149 -3.93 1.86 9.53
CA ASN A 149 -3.20 3.08 9.87
C ASN A 149 -1.70 2.81 10.09
N ASP A 150 -1.36 1.74 10.81
CA ASP A 150 0.03 1.31 11.00
C ASP A 150 0.74 1.09 9.66
N ARG A 151 0.10 0.36 8.74
CA ARG A 151 0.64 0.14 7.39
C ARG A 151 0.82 1.43 6.61
N VAL A 152 -0.16 2.34 6.63
CA VAL A 152 -0.05 3.61 5.91
C VAL A 152 1.10 4.44 6.48
N ASN A 153 1.30 4.45 7.80
CA ASN A 153 2.43 5.13 8.42
C ASN A 153 3.78 4.53 7.98
N ARG A 154 3.90 3.21 7.92
CA ARG A 154 5.09 2.53 7.38
C ARG A 154 5.36 2.91 5.93
N LEU A 155 4.32 2.97 5.09
CA LEU A 155 4.45 3.40 3.69
C LEU A 155 4.83 4.87 3.54
N ARG A 156 4.31 5.75 4.41
CA ARG A 156 4.68 7.17 4.41
C ARG A 156 6.16 7.36 4.74
N ALA A 157 6.66 6.67 5.77
CA ALA A 157 8.08 6.68 6.09
C ALA A 157 8.92 6.17 4.90
N PHE A 158 8.47 5.12 4.22
CA PHE A 158 9.15 4.61 3.02
C PHE A 158 9.16 5.63 1.86
N LEU A 159 8.06 6.36 1.65
CA LEU A 159 7.97 7.43 0.64
C LEU A 159 8.90 8.60 0.94
N GLU A 160 9.04 8.99 2.21
CA GLU A 160 9.98 10.04 2.63
C GLU A 160 11.42 9.65 2.29
N ILE A 161 11.82 8.41 2.60
CA ILE A 161 13.15 7.91 2.21
C ILE A 161 13.28 7.81 0.68
N SER A 162 12.20 7.43 -0.02
CA SER A 162 12.19 7.38 -1.48
C SER A 162 12.49 8.77 -2.08
N GLN A 163 11.87 9.83 -1.57
CA GLN A 163 12.13 11.20 -2.02
C GLN A 163 13.62 11.57 -1.90
N GLU A 164 14.29 11.16 -0.83
CA GLU A 164 15.72 11.41 -0.65
C GLU A 164 16.60 10.67 -1.67
N ILE A 165 16.26 9.41 -2.00
CA ILE A 165 17.01 8.61 -2.99
C ILE A 165 16.92 9.22 -4.39
N PHE A 166 15.72 9.68 -4.78
CA PHE A 166 15.47 10.20 -6.12
C PHE A 166 15.82 11.69 -6.26
N ARG A 167 16.17 12.37 -5.16
CA ARG A 167 16.59 13.78 -5.15
C ARG A 167 17.97 13.97 -5.74
#